data_AF-A0A8T3L054-F1
#
_entry.id   AF-A0A8T3L054-F1
#
_cell.length_a   1.000
_cell.length_b   1.000
_cell.length_c   1.000
_cell.angle_alpha   90.00
_cell.angle_beta   90.00
_cell.angle_gamma   90.00
#
_symmetry.space_group_name_H-M   'P 1'
#
loop_
_entity.id
_entity.type
_entity.pdbx_description
1 polymer ?
#
loop_
_entity_poly.entity_id
_entity_poly.type
_entity_poly.pdbx_seq_one_letter_code
_entity_poly.pdbx_strand_id
1 'polypeptide(L)'
;MFLIGSDRFSRHWFIQNRERLSELNAAGMLIQVDSIEDLRTMARLSGGYNLQIMPASGSDIAHQLGLKHYPVLIWKNGIEQ
;
A
#
# COMPACT_ATOMS: atom_id res chain seq x y z
N MET A 1 7.82 3.94 -2.76
CA MET A 1 6.79 2.93 -3.12
C MET A 1 6.31 2.29 -1.84
N PHE A 2 5.02 1.98 -1.71
CA PHE A 2 4.48 1.31 -0.51
C PHE A 2 3.66 0.08 -0.90
N LEU A 3 3.57 -0.86 0.04
CA LEU A 3 2.82 -2.10 -0.08
C LEU A 3 1.82 -2.17 1.08
N ILE A 4 0.54 -2.34 0.75
CA ILE A 4 -0.55 -2.40 1.72
C ILE A 4 -1.50 -3.54 1.37
N GLY A 5 -2.08 -4.18 2.39
CA GLY A 5 -3.18 -5.13 2.24
C GLY A 5 -4.55 -4.45 2.19
N SER A 6 -5.61 -5.23 1.93
CA SER A 6 -6.99 -4.76 2.10
C SER A 6 -7.53 -4.94 3.53
N ASP A 7 -6.76 -5.50 4.45
CA ASP A 7 -7.17 -5.74 5.84
C ASP A 7 -7.25 -4.44 6.67
N ARG A 8 -7.80 -4.54 7.88
CA ARG A 8 -8.01 -3.38 8.77
C ARG A 8 -6.72 -2.71 9.23
N PHE A 9 -5.63 -3.45 9.42
CA PHE A 9 -4.35 -2.90 9.87
C PHE A 9 -3.72 -2.07 8.75
N SER A 10 -3.70 -2.61 7.53
CA SER A 10 -3.25 -1.89 6.33
C SER A 10 -4.07 -0.62 6.05
N ARG A 11 -5.40 -0.67 6.24
CA ARG A 11 -6.26 0.52 6.11
C ARG A 11 -5.89 1.62 7.10
N HIS A 12 -5.69 1.27 8.37
CA HIS A 12 -5.32 2.25 9.40
C HIS A 12 -3.98 2.91 9.11
N TRP A 13 -2.97 2.09 8.80
CA TRP A 13 -1.64 2.60 8.44
C TRP A 13 -1.70 3.51 7.22
N PHE A 14 -2.46 3.14 6.19
CA PHE A 14 -2.58 3.94 4.98
C PHE A 14 -3.22 5.30 5.26
N ILE A 15 -4.27 5.36 6.08
CA ILE A 15 -4.91 6.62 6.47
C ILE A 15 -3.96 7.52 7.26
N GLN A 16 -3.14 6.95 8.15
CA GLN A 16 -2.17 7.70 8.95
C GLN A 16 -0.99 8.21 8.12
N ASN A 17 -0.59 7.49 7.07
CA ASN A 17 0.60 7.80 6.28
C ASN A 17 0.31 8.50 4.94
N ARG A 18 -0.95 8.58 4.49
CA ARG A 18 -1.33 9.11 3.15
C ARG A 18 -0.75 10.48 2.80
N GLU A 19 -0.61 11.38 3.76
CA GLU A 19 -0.03 12.71 3.55
C GLU A 19 1.46 12.59 3.21
N ARG A 20 2.23 11.88 4.05
CA ARG A 20 3.65 11.58 3.81
C ARG A 20 3.86 10.79 2.51
N LEU A 21 3.00 9.81 2.22
CA LEU A 21 3.05 9.05 0.97
C LEU A 21 2.85 9.96 -0.26
N SER A 22 1.97 10.96 -0.15
CA SER A 22 1.72 11.95 -1.19
C SER A 22 2.92 12.88 -1.38
N GLU A 23 3.50 13.40 -0.30
CA GLU A 23 4.71 14.24 -0.35
C GLU A 23 5.88 13.51 -1.03
N LEU A 24 6.02 12.21 -0.74
CA LEU A 24 7.04 11.35 -1.33
C LEU A 24 6.73 10.92 -2.77
N ASN A 25 5.59 11.33 -3.35
CA ASN A 25 5.09 10.86 -4.65
C ASN A 25 5.16 9.33 -4.75
N ALA A 26 4.83 8.65 -3.65
CA ALA A 26 5.03 7.22 -3.54
C ALA A 26 3.98 6.46 -4.37
N ALA A 27 4.45 5.57 -5.25
CA ALA A 27 3.57 4.61 -5.91
C ALA A 27 3.09 3.54 -4.92
N GLY A 28 1.79 3.25 -4.92
CA GLY A 28 1.15 2.28 -4.06
C GLY A 28 0.89 0.95 -4.74
N MET A 29 1.14 -0.14 -4.03
CA MET A 29 0.75 -1.48 -4.44
C MET A 29 -0.18 -2.10 -3.41
N LEU A 30 -1.35 -2.53 -3.88
CA LEU A 30 -2.31 -3.27 -3.10
C LEU A 30 -2.05 -4.76 -3.28
N ILE A 31 -1.63 -5.41 -2.22
CA ILE A 31 -1.37 -6.85 -2.16
C ILE A 31 -2.51 -7.56 -1.42
N GLN A 32 -2.77 -8.83 -1.77
CA GLN A 32 -3.81 -9.64 -1.13
C GLN A 32 -5.19 -8.96 -1.16
N VAL A 33 -5.74 -8.84 -2.36
CA VAL A 33 -7.09 -8.33 -2.60
C VAL A 33 -8.07 -9.50 -2.57
N ASP A 34 -8.90 -9.57 -1.52
CA ASP A 34 -9.93 -10.60 -1.41
C ASP A 34 -11.12 -10.32 -2.35
N SER A 35 -11.31 -9.05 -2.76
CA SER A 35 -12.44 -8.61 -3.58
C SER A 35 -12.16 -7.31 -4.35
N ILE A 36 -12.80 -7.15 -5.51
CA ILE A 36 -12.80 -5.86 -6.26
C ILE A 36 -13.30 -4.71 -5.37
N GLU A 37 -14.19 -4.98 -4.42
CA GLU A 37 -14.73 -3.98 -3.50
C GLU A 37 -13.70 -3.46 -2.51
N ASP A 38 -12.73 -4.29 -2.11
CA ASP A 38 -11.59 -3.86 -1.32
C ASP A 38 -10.71 -2.89 -2.09
N LEU A 39 -10.46 -3.17 -3.37
CA LEU A 39 -9.70 -2.29 -4.25
C LEU A 39 -10.39 -0.93 -4.41
N ARG A 40 -11.72 -0.92 -4.58
CA ARG A 40 -12.53 0.30 -4.62
C ARG A 40 -12.54 1.04 -3.28
N THR A 41 -12.44 0.33 -2.17
CA THR A 41 -12.37 0.93 -0.83
C THR A 41 -11.03 1.63 -0.63
N MET A 42 -9.92 0.97 -0.96
CA MET A 42 -8.59 1.54 -0.87
C MET A 42 -8.40 2.72 -1.81
N ALA A 43 -8.91 2.64 -3.04
CA ALA A 43 -8.91 3.77 -3.98
C ALA A 43 -9.80 4.94 -3.53
N ARG A 44 -10.83 4.70 -2.71
CA ARG A 44 -11.59 5.79 -2.07
C ARG A 44 -10.83 6.42 -0.92
N LEU A 45 -10.09 5.61 -0.13
CA LEU A 45 -9.26 6.09 0.97
C LEU A 45 -8.09 6.97 0.50
N SER A 46 -7.63 6.80 -0.75
CA SER A 46 -6.62 7.65 -1.37
C SER A 46 -7.18 8.99 -1.91
N GLY A 47 -8.51 9.15 -1.93
CA GLY A 47 -9.20 10.33 -2.44
C GLY A 47 -8.69 11.63 -1.82
N GLY A 48 -8.12 12.49 -2.64
CA GLY A 48 -7.56 13.79 -2.27
C GLY A 48 -6.03 13.90 -2.32
N TYR A 49 -5.29 12.77 -2.33
CA TYR A 49 -3.82 12.76 -2.15
C TYR A 49 -3.01 12.40 -3.40
N ASN A 50 -3.59 12.42 -4.60
CA ASN A 50 -2.91 12.06 -5.86
C ASN A 50 -2.08 10.75 -5.80
N LEU A 51 -2.52 9.79 -4.97
CA LEU A 51 -1.87 8.50 -4.77
C LEU A 51 -2.43 7.48 -5.75
N GLN A 52 -1.58 6.95 -6.63
CA GLN A 52 -1.91 5.84 -7.49
C GLN A 52 -1.68 4.52 -6.74
N ILE A 53 -2.73 3.70 -6.64
CA ILE A 53 -2.68 2.36 -6.08
C ILE A 53 -2.97 1.37 -7.20
N MET A 54 -2.00 0.50 -7.48
CA MET A 54 -2.13 -0.56 -8.49
C MET A 54 -2.35 -1.92 -7.80
N PRO A 55 -3.23 -2.79 -8.34
CA PRO A 55 -3.29 -4.17 -7.89
C PRO A 55 -1.98 -4.87 -8.25
N ALA A 56 -1.40 -5.56 -7.27
CA ALA A 56 -0.33 -6.50 -7.50
C ALA A 56 -0.78 -7.89 -7.06
N SER A 57 -0.28 -8.93 -7.76
CA SER A 57 -0.33 -10.29 -7.23
C SER A 57 0.53 -10.31 -5.96
N GLY A 58 -0.13 -10.25 -4.79
CA GLY A 58 0.53 -10.02 -3.50
C GLY A 58 1.56 -11.07 -3.14
N SER A 59 1.37 -12.29 -3.64
CA SER A 59 2.26 -13.44 -3.46
C SER A 59 3.61 -13.27 -4.18
N ASP A 60 3.62 -12.68 -5.38
CA ASP A 60 4.84 -12.60 -6.18
C ASP A 60 5.80 -11.52 -5.68
N ILE A 61 5.26 -10.37 -5.26
CA ILE A 61 6.07 -9.24 -4.78
C ILE A 61 6.55 -9.42 -3.35
N ALA A 62 5.73 -9.97 -2.45
CA ALA A 62 6.17 -10.27 -1.09
C ALA A 62 7.30 -11.30 -1.07
N HIS A 63 7.22 -12.33 -1.92
CA HIS A 63 8.29 -13.30 -2.10
C HIS A 63 9.54 -12.70 -2.72
N GLN A 64 9.43 -11.91 -3.79
CA GLN A 64 10.58 -11.29 -4.44
C GLN A 64 11.32 -10.28 -3.55
N LEU A 65 10.59 -9.56 -2.69
CA LEU A 65 11.16 -8.56 -1.78
C LEU A 65 11.55 -9.12 -0.41
N GLY A 66 11.31 -10.42 -0.15
CA GLY A 66 11.61 -11.06 1.14
C GLY A 66 10.83 -10.47 2.32
N LEU A 67 9.69 -9.83 2.05
CA LEU A 67 8.90 -9.15 3.07
C LEU A 67 8.11 -10.17 3.89
N LYS A 68 8.27 -10.13 5.22
CA LYS A 68 7.55 -11.01 6.16
C LYS A 68 6.20 -10.45 6.58
N HIS A 69 6.07 -9.12 6.64
CA HIS A 69 4.88 -8.42 7.14
C HIS A 69 4.59 -7.18 6.29
N TYR A 70 3.31 -6.87 6.15
CA TYR A 70 2.78 -5.64 5.56
C TYR A 70 1.90 -4.94 6.62
N PRO A 71 1.62 -3.63 6.47
CA PRO A 71 2.04 -2.71 5.42
C PRO A 71 3.50 -2.26 5.56
N VAL A 72 4.13 -1.85 4.44
CA VAL A 72 5.49 -1.30 4.45
C VAL A 72 5.64 -0.13 3.49
N LEU A 73 6.47 0.84 3.85
CA LEU A 73 6.95 1.91 2.99
C LEU A 73 8.41 1.63 2.60
N ILE A 74 8.69 1.64 1.30
CA ILE A 74 10.01 1.42 0.72
C ILE A 74 10.45 2.69 0.00
N TRP A 75 11.58 3.27 0.40
CA TRP A 75 12.20 4.40 -0.30
C TRP A 75 13.72 4.23 -0.40
N LYS A 76 14.38 5.19 -1.06
CA LYS A 76 15.83 5.13 -1.33
C LYS A 76 16.71 4.86 -0.10
N ASN A 77 16.25 5.21 1.11
CA ASN A 77 17.06 5.13 2.31
C ASN A 77 16.63 4.01 3.27
N GLY A 78 15.62 3.19 2.92
CA GLY A 78 15.21 2.08 3.78
C GLY A 78 13.78 1.58 3.59
N ILE A 79 13.41 0.67 4.50
CA ILE A 79 12.08 0.07 4.64
C ILE A 79 11.53 0.46 6.02
N GLU A 80 10.31 0.98 6.09
CA GLU A 80 9.56 1.29 7.31
C GLU A 80 8.32 0.40 7.36
N GLN A 81 8.07 -0.25 8.50
CA GLN A 81 6.93 -1.16 8.73
C GLN A 81 6.04 -0.61 9.83
#